data_AF-A0A3M1RSS4-F1
#
_entry.id   AF-A0A3M1RSS4-F1
#
_cell.length_a   1.000
_cell.length_b   1.000
_cell.length_c   1.000
_cell.angle_alpha   90.00
_cell.angle_beta   90.00
_cell.angle_gamma   90.00
#
_symmetry.space_group_name_H-M   'P 1'
#
loop_
_entity.id
_entity.type
_entity.pdbx_description
1 polymer ?
#
loop_
_entity_poly.entity_id
_entity_poly.type
_entity_poly.pdbx_seq_one_letter_code
_entity_poly.pdbx_strand_id
1 'polypeptide(L)'
;MDTQTITCPNCGTEIEVAKVLSDQISAQLRKQFENEAKRKESALKKKEAQLLEERKKLEDEKESMELKVQEILLKEKAKIKAEAIKDAEKKMSIEFKDLQEQAKAQQKKLEEFQKQELELRKKVREAEEIKRNAELEIARRVDEEKNKAILEAKRQFEEEHRLKDKDKDQKIEDLKKTVEALKQKLEQGSQERQGEVFEQDLEERLNMVFPIDTIIPISKGQRGADVVQVVNENGYICGKILWEAKRTKNWSNNWIEKLRQDQQNEKADIAIIVSNALPKDIDSFGQIDGIWVTDD
;
A
#
# COMPACT_ATOMS: atom_id res chain seq x y z
N MET A 1 124.57 69.61 92.65
CA MET A 1 125.16 69.24 93.97
C MET A 1 126.27 68.25 93.66
N ASP A 2 127.51 68.61 93.37
CA ASP A 2 128.24 69.88 93.38
C ASP A 2 127.75 70.93 92.37
N THR A 3 127.95 72.20 92.66
CA THR A 3 127.68 73.32 91.75
C THR A 3 128.96 74.16 91.64
N GLN A 4 129.79 73.85 90.65
CA GLN A 4 130.91 74.70 90.26
C GLN A 4 130.35 76.00 89.68
N THR A 5 130.46 77.07 90.45
CA THR A 5 130.13 78.44 90.05
C THR A 5 131.40 79.14 89.57
N ILE A 6 131.35 79.71 88.36
CA ILE A 6 132.45 80.50 87.79
C ILE A 6 131.99 81.96 87.74
N THR A 7 132.80 82.86 88.29
CA THR A 7 132.54 84.31 88.29
C THR A 7 132.97 84.93 86.97
N CYS A 8 132.05 85.65 86.31
CA CYS A 8 132.35 86.31 85.04
C CYS A 8 133.32 87.49 85.25
N PRO A 9 134.51 87.50 84.63
CA PRO A 9 135.51 88.54 84.83
C PRO A 9 135.13 89.91 84.24
N ASN A 10 134.02 90.02 83.50
CA ASN A 10 133.58 91.26 82.86
C ASN A 10 132.45 92.00 83.61
N CYS A 11 131.65 91.29 84.43
CA CYS A 11 130.48 91.89 85.10
C CYS A 11 130.18 91.32 86.50
N GLY A 12 131.01 90.42 87.02
CA GLY A 12 130.97 89.96 88.41
C GLY A 12 129.83 89.00 88.78
N THR A 13 129.00 88.56 87.81
CA THR A 13 127.88 87.64 88.09
C THR A 13 128.36 86.19 88.25
N GLU A 14 127.80 85.46 89.22
CA GLU A 14 128.04 84.03 89.48
C GLU A 14 127.20 83.16 88.52
N ILE A 15 127.84 82.24 87.80
CA ILE A 15 127.18 81.39 86.78
C ILE A 15 127.23 79.92 87.23
N GLU A 16 126.05 79.30 87.41
CA GLU A 16 125.91 77.86 87.68
C GLU A 16 126.06 77.02 86.40
N VAL A 17 127.23 76.43 86.18
CA VAL A 17 127.61 75.75 84.92
C VAL A 17 126.70 74.54 84.60
N ALA A 18 126.27 73.77 85.62
CA ALA A 18 125.38 72.62 85.43
C ALA A 18 123.98 73.02 84.90
N LYS A 19 123.50 74.20 85.30
CA LYS A 19 122.20 74.74 84.87
C LYS A 19 122.27 75.23 83.43
N VAL A 20 123.35 75.93 83.05
CA VAL A 20 123.57 76.40 81.67
C VAL A 20 123.73 75.24 80.69
N LEU A 21 124.49 74.19 81.04
CA LEU A 21 124.65 73.00 80.19
C LEU A 21 123.35 72.18 80.09
N SER A 22 122.60 72.02 81.19
CA SER A 22 121.29 71.34 81.18
C SER A 22 120.26 72.10 80.34
N ASP A 23 120.24 73.44 80.43
CA ASP A 23 119.35 74.28 79.63
C ASP A 23 119.73 74.24 78.14
N GLN A 24 121.03 74.16 77.82
CA GLN A 24 121.50 74.04 76.43
C GLN A 24 121.19 72.66 75.82
N ILE A 25 121.36 71.56 76.57
CA ILE A 25 120.98 70.20 76.16
C ILE A 25 119.45 70.11 76.01
N SER A 26 118.69 70.65 76.98
CA SER A 26 117.22 70.66 76.95
C SER A 26 116.68 71.49 75.78
N ALA A 27 117.30 72.62 75.46
CA ALA A 27 116.96 73.44 74.30
C ALA A 27 117.25 72.72 72.98
N GLN A 28 118.39 72.04 72.88
CA GLN A 28 118.75 71.27 71.68
C GLN A 28 117.84 70.05 71.47
N LEU A 29 117.47 69.36 72.56
CA LEU A 29 116.54 68.24 72.54
C LEU A 29 115.12 68.69 72.18
N ARG A 30 114.63 69.80 72.76
CA ARG A 30 113.35 70.42 72.37
C ARG A 30 113.33 70.78 70.88
N LYS A 31 114.40 71.36 70.37
CA LYS A 31 114.52 71.70 68.94
C LYS A 31 114.52 70.47 68.03
N GLN A 32 115.15 69.36 68.45
CA GLN A 32 115.09 68.09 67.72
C GLN A 32 113.68 67.49 67.72
N PHE A 33 113.00 67.46 68.87
CA PHE A 33 111.63 66.97 68.97
C PHE A 33 110.64 67.84 68.18
N GLU A 34 110.78 69.17 68.22
CA GLU A 34 109.98 70.08 67.39
C GLU A 34 110.20 69.83 65.90
N ASN A 35 111.45 69.59 65.47
CA ASN A 35 111.76 69.27 64.08
C ASN A 35 111.20 67.90 63.66
N GLU A 36 111.26 66.89 64.54
CA GLU A 36 110.70 65.57 64.27
C GLU A 36 109.16 65.61 64.24
N ALA A 37 108.54 66.35 65.15
CA ALA A 37 107.10 66.59 65.16
C ALA A 37 106.64 67.30 63.88
N LYS A 38 107.34 68.37 63.46
CA LYS A 38 107.08 69.05 62.18
C LYS A 38 107.27 68.12 60.98
N ARG A 39 108.30 67.26 60.98
CA ARG A 39 108.51 66.26 59.92
C ARG A 39 107.36 65.25 59.87
N LYS A 40 106.95 64.67 61.01
CA LYS A 40 105.82 63.72 61.08
C LYS A 40 104.50 64.37 60.68
N GLU A 41 104.22 65.59 61.14
CA GLU A 41 103.03 66.35 60.75
C GLU A 41 103.01 66.61 59.23
N SER A 42 104.15 67.00 58.64
CA SER A 42 104.25 67.19 57.19
C SER A 42 104.07 65.89 56.40
N ALA A 43 104.54 64.75 56.94
CA ALA A 43 104.39 63.45 56.32
C ALA A 43 102.94 62.94 56.40
N LEU A 44 102.27 63.16 57.54
CA LEU A 44 100.84 62.86 57.72
C LEU A 44 99.98 63.70 56.79
N LYS A 45 100.21 65.02 56.71
CA LYS A 45 99.49 65.90 55.77
C LYS A 45 99.67 65.47 54.31
N LYS A 46 100.88 65.05 53.91
CA LYS A 46 101.13 64.51 52.57
C LYS A 46 100.36 63.21 52.33
N LYS A 47 100.31 62.30 53.31
CA LYS A 47 99.61 61.02 53.19
C LYS A 47 98.08 61.21 53.17
N GLU A 48 97.54 62.13 53.98
CA GLU A 48 96.13 62.51 53.94
C GLU A 48 95.74 63.12 52.59
N ALA A 49 96.58 64.00 52.04
CA ALA A 49 96.35 64.56 50.71
C ALA A 49 96.39 63.47 49.60
N GLN A 50 97.33 62.52 49.69
CA GLN A 50 97.39 61.39 48.76
C GLN A 50 96.16 60.48 48.85
N LEU A 51 95.71 60.14 50.06
CA LEU A 51 94.52 59.32 50.28
C LEU A 51 93.23 60.01 49.80
N LEU A 52 93.16 61.33 49.95
CA LEU A 52 92.02 62.11 49.45
C LEU A 52 91.97 62.11 47.92
N GLU A 53 93.12 62.26 47.26
CA GLU A 53 93.25 62.18 45.81
C GLU A 53 92.92 60.79 45.28
N GLU A 54 93.40 59.74 45.95
CA GLU A 54 93.12 58.34 45.60
C GLU A 54 91.62 58.00 45.78
N ARG A 55 90.99 58.49 46.85
CA ARG A 55 89.53 58.35 47.04
C ARG A 55 88.74 59.04 45.93
N LYS A 56 89.12 60.25 45.53
CA LYS A 56 88.48 60.95 44.40
C LYS A 56 88.60 60.16 43.11
N LYS A 57 89.79 59.65 42.79
CA LYS A 57 90.00 58.82 41.59
C LYS A 57 89.15 57.55 41.61
N LEU A 58 89.07 56.87 42.75
CA LEU A 58 88.21 55.70 42.92
C LEU A 58 86.72 56.03 42.74
N GLU A 59 86.28 57.18 43.23
CA GLU A 59 84.89 57.64 43.08
C GLU A 59 84.57 57.96 41.61
N ASP A 60 85.45 58.69 40.92
CA ASP A 60 85.33 59.00 39.49
C ASP A 60 85.34 57.71 38.62
N GLU A 61 86.22 56.76 38.94
CA GLU A 61 86.28 55.45 38.27
C GLU A 61 85.00 54.65 38.50
N LYS A 62 84.46 54.67 39.73
CA LYS A 62 83.21 53.99 40.07
C LYS A 62 82.02 54.59 39.34
N GLU A 63 81.90 55.92 39.30
CA GLU A 63 80.85 56.59 38.52
C GLU A 63 80.97 56.27 37.02
N SER A 64 82.18 56.32 36.46
CA SER A 64 82.42 55.94 35.06
C SER A 64 82.03 54.48 34.78
N MET A 65 82.32 53.58 35.72
CA MET A 65 81.98 52.17 35.61
C MET A 65 80.47 51.94 35.71
N GLU A 66 79.79 52.61 36.65
CA GLU A 66 78.33 52.55 36.80
C GLU A 66 77.62 53.04 35.54
N LEU A 67 78.08 54.14 34.93
CA LEU A 67 77.55 54.64 33.66
C LEU A 67 77.71 53.62 32.52
N LYS A 68 78.88 53.00 32.39
CA LYS A 68 79.12 51.95 31.37
C LYS A 68 78.22 50.73 31.61
N VAL A 69 78.05 50.32 32.86
CA VAL A 69 77.17 49.19 33.22
C VAL A 69 75.71 49.52 32.86
N GLN A 70 75.24 50.73 33.16
CA GLN A 70 73.89 51.17 32.76
C GLN A 70 73.72 51.17 31.24
N GLU A 71 74.69 51.66 30.49
CA GLU A 71 74.64 51.68 29.04
C GLU A 71 74.58 50.27 28.44
N ILE A 72 75.42 49.35 28.94
CA ILE A 72 75.42 47.94 28.52
C ILE A 72 74.07 47.29 28.87
N LEU A 73 73.54 47.53 30.07
CA LEU A 73 72.26 46.98 30.51
C LEU A 73 71.10 47.47 29.64
N LEU A 74 71.10 48.74 29.25
CA LEU A 74 70.08 49.30 28.35
C LEU A 74 70.17 48.68 26.96
N LYS A 75 71.37 48.53 26.41
CA LYS A 75 71.60 47.88 25.11
C LYS A 75 71.16 46.41 25.13
N GLU A 76 71.51 45.67 26.16
CA GLU A 76 71.13 44.25 26.27
C GLU A 76 69.62 44.08 26.47
N LYS A 77 68.98 44.91 27.31
CA LYS A 77 67.51 44.92 27.45
C LYS A 77 66.81 45.23 26.13
N ALA A 78 67.32 46.19 25.36
CA ALA A 78 66.77 46.53 24.05
C ALA A 78 66.90 45.34 23.07
N LYS A 79 68.04 44.65 23.08
CA LYS A 79 68.29 43.48 22.24
C LYS A 79 67.38 42.30 22.58
N ILE A 80 67.27 41.95 23.87
CA ILE A 80 66.38 40.89 24.35
C ILE A 80 64.93 41.20 23.98
N LYS A 81 64.49 42.45 24.16
CA LYS A 81 63.12 42.86 23.78
C LYS A 81 62.88 42.74 22.28
N ALA A 82 63.85 43.14 21.45
CA ALA A 82 63.74 43.02 19.99
C ALA A 82 63.69 41.55 19.53
N GLU A 83 64.53 40.68 20.10
CA GLU A 83 64.50 39.24 19.81
C GLU A 83 63.18 38.60 20.26
N ALA A 84 62.69 38.93 21.46
CA ALA A 84 61.40 38.44 21.96
C ALA A 84 60.21 38.87 21.08
N ILE A 85 60.19 40.12 20.60
CA ILE A 85 59.17 40.62 19.67
C ILE A 85 59.25 39.85 18.35
N LYS A 86 60.46 39.69 17.79
CA LYS A 86 60.66 38.97 16.52
C LYS A 86 60.22 37.51 16.59
N ASP A 87 60.51 36.84 17.70
CA ASP A 87 60.10 35.44 17.89
C ASP A 87 58.60 35.31 18.15
N ALA A 88 57.98 36.27 18.86
CA ALA A 88 56.54 36.35 19.01
C ALA A 88 55.84 36.58 17.66
N GLU A 89 56.33 37.52 16.85
CA GLU A 89 55.80 37.80 15.51
C GLU A 89 55.91 36.59 14.58
N LYS A 90 57.04 35.86 14.62
CA LYS A 90 57.20 34.62 13.85
C LYS A 90 56.22 33.54 14.27
N LYS A 91 56.08 33.29 15.58
CA LYS A 91 55.13 32.30 16.10
C LYS A 91 53.70 32.66 15.71
N MET A 92 53.32 33.92 15.94
CA MET A 92 51.99 34.41 15.62
C MET A 92 51.71 34.38 14.11
N SER A 93 52.72 34.62 13.26
CA SER A 93 52.58 34.50 11.80
C SER A 93 52.36 33.05 11.35
N ILE A 94 53.04 32.08 11.97
CA ILE A 94 52.85 30.66 11.66
C ILE A 94 51.45 30.22 12.10
N GLU A 95 51.05 30.52 13.34
CA GLU A 95 49.73 30.19 13.86
C GLU A 95 48.62 30.85 13.05
N PHE A 96 48.79 32.12 12.65
CA PHE A 96 47.81 32.82 11.82
C PHE A 96 47.67 32.18 10.43
N LYS A 97 48.78 31.76 9.80
CA LYS A 97 48.75 31.07 8.51
C LYS A 97 48.05 29.70 8.63
N ASP A 98 48.37 28.92 9.66
CA ASP A 98 47.73 27.63 9.91
C ASP A 98 46.22 27.80 10.15
N LEU A 99 45.81 28.73 11.02
CA LEU A 99 44.39 29.04 11.24
C LEU A 99 43.70 29.52 9.97
N GLN A 100 44.37 30.32 9.14
CA GLN A 100 43.80 30.78 7.86
C GLN A 100 43.64 29.62 6.87
N GLU A 101 44.58 28.69 6.82
CA GLU A 101 44.47 27.49 5.98
C GLU A 101 43.36 26.56 6.48
N GLN A 102 43.24 26.35 7.79
CA GLN A 102 42.15 25.59 8.40
C GLN A 102 40.78 26.21 8.10
N ALA A 103 40.65 27.54 8.25
CA ALA A 103 39.42 28.25 7.93
C ALA A 103 39.04 28.11 6.45
N LYS A 104 40.01 28.23 5.53
CA LYS A 104 39.78 28.01 4.09
C LYS A 104 39.38 26.57 3.78
N ALA A 105 40.00 25.58 4.43
CA ALA A 105 39.66 24.18 4.24
C ALA A 105 38.26 23.85 4.76
N GLN A 106 37.88 24.40 5.92
CA GLN A 106 36.52 24.27 6.47
C GLN A 106 35.48 24.95 5.59
N GLN A 107 35.77 26.15 5.07
CA GLN A 107 34.88 26.86 4.15
C GLN A 107 34.62 26.05 2.87
N LYS A 108 35.67 25.49 2.26
CA LYS A 108 35.52 24.61 1.09
C LYS A 108 34.70 23.35 1.39
N LYS A 109 34.91 22.73 2.55
CA LYS A 109 34.10 21.58 2.99
C LYS A 109 32.64 21.97 3.15
N LEU A 110 32.36 23.13 3.74
CA LEU A 110 31.00 23.62 3.93
C LEU A 110 30.29 23.86 2.59
N GLU A 111 30.97 24.47 1.63
CA GLU A 111 30.44 24.69 0.27
C GLU A 111 30.14 23.36 -0.45
N GLU A 112 31.04 22.38 -0.34
CA GLU A 112 30.83 21.04 -0.91
C GLU A 112 29.63 20.34 -0.25
N PHE A 113 29.51 20.39 1.08
CA PHE A 113 28.35 19.84 1.78
C PHE A 113 27.04 20.51 1.39
N GLN A 114 27.02 21.84 1.26
CA GLN A 114 25.83 22.58 0.80
C GLN A 114 25.43 22.19 -0.62
N LYS A 115 26.39 21.98 -1.51
CA LYS A 115 26.14 21.51 -2.88
C LYS A 115 25.55 20.09 -2.88
N GLN A 116 26.13 19.18 -2.09
CA GLN A 116 25.63 17.82 -1.94
C GLN A 116 24.22 17.79 -1.34
N GLU A 117 23.95 18.62 -0.34
CA GLU A 117 22.61 18.77 0.25
C GLU A 117 21.60 19.25 -0.79
N LEU A 118 21.96 20.25 -1.61
CA LEU A 118 21.08 20.74 -2.67
C LEU A 118 20.80 19.67 -3.72
N GLU A 119 21.80 18.90 -4.14
CA GLU A 119 21.62 17.78 -5.08
C GLU A 119 20.74 16.68 -4.49
N LEU A 120 20.95 16.31 -3.22
CA LEU A 120 20.11 15.33 -2.52
C LEU A 120 18.66 15.81 -2.44
N ARG A 121 18.44 17.08 -2.06
CA ARG A 121 17.09 17.67 -2.03
C ARG A 121 16.41 17.67 -3.40
N LYS A 122 17.15 17.88 -4.50
CA LYS A 122 16.61 17.76 -5.86
C LYS A 122 16.21 16.32 -6.18
N LYS A 123 17.09 15.35 -5.91
CA LYS A 123 16.80 13.92 -6.13
C LYS A 123 15.60 13.43 -5.32
N VAL A 124 15.44 13.91 -4.08
CA VAL A 124 14.26 13.59 -3.25
C VAL A 124 12.98 14.12 -3.89
N ARG A 125 12.94 15.38 -4.33
CA ARG A 125 11.76 15.94 -5.01
C ARG A 125 11.41 15.18 -6.29
N GLU A 126 12.41 14.86 -7.11
CA GLU A 126 12.23 14.10 -8.34
C GLU A 126 11.68 12.68 -8.05
N ALA A 127 12.22 12.00 -7.04
CA ALA A 127 11.71 10.69 -6.61
C ALA A 127 10.27 10.77 -6.08
N GLU A 128 9.92 11.82 -5.33
CA GLU A 128 8.55 12.05 -4.86
C GLU A 128 7.57 12.31 -6.02
N GLU A 129 7.97 13.09 -7.03
CA GLU A 129 7.16 13.32 -8.22
C GLU A 129 6.97 12.04 -9.04
N ILE A 130 8.04 11.26 -9.27
CA ILE A 130 7.97 9.96 -9.94
C ILE A 130 7.02 9.02 -9.19
N LYS A 131 7.16 8.95 -7.86
CA LYS A 131 6.30 8.10 -7.02
C LYS A 131 4.84 8.52 -7.14
N ARG A 132 4.53 9.81 -7.04
CA ARG A 132 3.16 10.33 -7.18
C ARG A 132 2.57 10.03 -8.55
N ASN A 133 3.35 10.19 -9.62
CA ASN A 133 2.92 9.89 -10.98
C ASN A 133 2.67 8.39 -11.17
N ALA A 134 3.55 7.53 -10.63
CA ALA A 134 3.38 6.08 -10.67
C ALA A 134 2.13 5.63 -9.89
N GLU A 135 1.88 6.20 -8.70
CA GLU A 135 0.66 5.93 -7.92
C GLU A 135 -0.61 6.31 -8.71
N LEU A 136 -0.61 7.47 -9.38
CA LEU A 136 -1.73 7.90 -10.23
C LEU A 136 -1.93 6.99 -11.45
N GLU A 137 -0.85 6.57 -12.10
CA GLU A 137 -0.90 5.66 -13.26
C GLU A 137 -1.42 4.28 -12.86
N ILE A 138 -0.95 3.74 -11.73
CA ILE A 138 -1.46 2.48 -11.16
C ILE A 138 -2.95 2.60 -10.84
N ALA A 139 -3.37 3.68 -10.19
CA ALA A 139 -4.79 3.90 -9.87
C ALA A 139 -5.65 3.92 -11.14
N ARG A 140 -5.22 4.68 -12.17
CA ARG A 140 -5.91 4.72 -13.48
C ARG A 140 -5.99 3.34 -14.13
N ARG A 141 -4.89 2.60 -14.14
CA ARG A 141 -4.84 1.25 -14.72
C ARG A 141 -5.74 0.28 -13.97
N VAL A 142 -5.78 0.36 -12.64
CA VAL A 142 -6.69 -0.46 -11.81
C VAL A 142 -8.15 -0.12 -12.11
N ASP A 143 -8.49 1.17 -12.24
CA ASP A 143 -9.85 1.58 -12.60
C ASP A 143 -10.25 1.13 -14.02
N GLU A 144 -9.34 1.23 -14.99
CA GLU A 144 -9.56 0.73 -16.35
C GLU A 144 -9.79 -0.79 -16.37
N GLU A 145 -8.92 -1.57 -15.70
CA GLU A 145 -9.05 -3.02 -15.62
C GLU A 145 -10.32 -3.43 -14.85
N LYS A 146 -10.67 -2.72 -13.78
CA LYS A 146 -11.92 -2.93 -13.05
C LYS A 146 -13.14 -2.68 -13.95
N ASN A 147 -13.14 -1.61 -14.74
CA ASN A 147 -14.22 -1.31 -15.67
C ASN A 147 -14.35 -2.36 -16.78
N LYS A 148 -13.22 -2.83 -17.33
CA LYS A 148 -13.20 -3.96 -18.29
C LYS A 148 -13.77 -5.23 -17.67
N ALA A 149 -13.34 -5.58 -16.45
CA ALA A 149 -13.83 -6.75 -15.75
C ALA A 149 -15.34 -6.67 -15.46
N ILE A 150 -15.84 -5.50 -15.05
CA ILE A 150 -17.28 -5.27 -14.85
C ILE A 150 -18.05 -5.43 -16.16
N LEU A 151 -17.55 -4.87 -17.26
CA LEU A 151 -18.21 -4.96 -18.57
C LEU A 151 -18.23 -6.41 -19.08
N GLU A 152 -17.12 -7.12 -18.93
CA GLU A 152 -17.02 -8.53 -19.33
C GLU A 152 -17.91 -9.44 -18.49
N ALA A 153 -17.94 -9.23 -17.16
CA ALA A 153 -18.85 -9.95 -16.27
C ALA A 153 -20.33 -9.67 -16.63
N LYS A 154 -20.70 -8.42 -16.92
CA LYS A 154 -22.06 -8.09 -17.39
C LYS A 154 -22.39 -8.80 -18.69
N ARG A 155 -21.47 -8.78 -19.67
CA ARG A 155 -21.67 -9.44 -20.97
C ARG A 155 -21.83 -10.96 -20.80
N GLN A 156 -21.00 -11.59 -19.97
CA GLN A 156 -21.10 -13.03 -19.68
C GLN A 156 -22.43 -13.36 -19.00
N PHE A 157 -22.85 -12.55 -18.03
CA PHE A 157 -24.13 -12.73 -17.35
C PHE A 157 -25.33 -12.57 -18.29
N GLU A 158 -25.32 -11.54 -19.14
CA GLU A 158 -26.36 -11.32 -20.16
C GLU A 158 -26.44 -12.48 -21.16
N GLU A 159 -25.30 -12.99 -21.62
CA GLU A 159 -25.26 -14.15 -22.52
C GLU A 159 -25.79 -15.42 -21.85
N GLU A 160 -25.38 -15.69 -20.61
CA GLU A 160 -25.85 -16.84 -19.83
C GLU A 160 -27.36 -16.76 -19.58
N HIS A 161 -27.88 -15.58 -19.20
CA HIS A 161 -29.31 -15.36 -19.03
C HIS A 161 -30.07 -15.53 -20.34
N ARG A 162 -29.57 -14.97 -21.44
CA ARG A 162 -30.19 -15.12 -22.76
C ARG A 162 -30.30 -16.58 -23.18
N LEU A 163 -29.26 -17.39 -22.94
CA LEU A 163 -29.29 -18.82 -23.23
C LEU A 163 -30.28 -19.57 -22.32
N LYS A 164 -30.30 -19.26 -21.02
CA LYS A 164 -31.28 -19.84 -20.08
C LYS A 164 -32.71 -19.48 -20.42
N ASP A 165 -32.96 -18.25 -20.84
CA ASP A 165 -34.30 -17.80 -21.21
C ASP A 165 -34.75 -18.47 -22.51
N LYS A 166 -33.87 -18.61 -23.52
CA LYS A 166 -34.17 -19.42 -24.71
C LYS A 166 -34.46 -20.89 -24.40
N ASP A 167 -33.70 -21.52 -23.50
CA ASP A 167 -33.95 -22.90 -23.07
C ASP A 167 -35.31 -23.04 -22.36
N LYS A 168 -35.66 -22.07 -21.50
CA LYS A 168 -36.98 -22.02 -20.85
C LYS A 168 -38.11 -21.79 -21.85
N ASP A 169 -37.94 -20.89 -22.81
CA ASP A 169 -38.94 -20.61 -23.85
C ASP A 169 -39.20 -21.86 -24.70
N GLN A 170 -38.15 -22.57 -25.09
CA GLN A 170 -38.28 -23.85 -25.82
C GLN A 170 -39.02 -24.89 -24.98
N LYS A 171 -38.67 -25.05 -23.69
CA LYS A 171 -39.39 -25.94 -22.78
C LYS A 171 -40.86 -25.57 -22.63
N ILE A 172 -41.19 -24.27 -22.54
CA ILE A 172 -42.57 -23.79 -22.47
C ILE A 172 -43.32 -24.14 -23.76
N GLU A 173 -42.68 -23.98 -24.93
CA GLU A 173 -43.29 -24.34 -26.21
C GLU A 173 -43.56 -25.84 -26.33
N ASP A 174 -42.61 -26.68 -25.94
CA ASP A 174 -42.76 -28.14 -25.96
C ASP A 174 -43.82 -28.62 -24.97
N LEU A 175 -43.89 -28.01 -23.78
CA LEU A 175 -44.97 -28.27 -22.82
C LEU A 175 -46.34 -27.86 -23.37
N LYS A 176 -46.45 -26.71 -24.05
CA LYS A 176 -47.70 -26.27 -24.69
C LYS A 176 -48.16 -27.27 -25.76
N LYS A 177 -47.25 -27.73 -26.62
CA LYS A 177 -47.55 -28.77 -27.64
C LYS A 177 -48.03 -30.07 -26.99
N THR A 178 -47.38 -30.48 -25.90
CA THR A 178 -47.77 -31.69 -25.16
C THR A 178 -49.16 -31.57 -24.54
N VAL A 179 -49.46 -30.42 -23.90
CA VAL A 179 -50.79 -30.14 -23.34
C VAL A 179 -51.87 -30.18 -24.43
N GLU A 180 -51.59 -29.60 -25.60
CA GLU A 180 -52.54 -29.60 -26.71
C GLU A 180 -52.80 -31.02 -27.26
N ALA A 181 -51.74 -31.81 -27.43
CA ALA A 181 -51.87 -33.20 -27.85
C ALA A 181 -52.64 -34.06 -26.83
N LEU A 182 -52.43 -33.84 -25.53
CA LEU A 182 -53.18 -34.53 -24.47
C LEU A 182 -54.66 -34.14 -24.47
N LYS A 183 -54.98 -32.85 -24.69
CA LYS A 183 -56.38 -32.40 -24.84
C LYS A 183 -57.08 -33.09 -26.01
N GLN A 184 -56.44 -33.15 -27.18
CA GLN A 184 -57.00 -33.84 -28.35
C GLN A 184 -57.26 -35.33 -28.10
N LYS A 185 -56.33 -36.03 -27.43
CA LYS A 185 -56.51 -37.44 -27.06
C LYS A 185 -57.68 -37.66 -26.09
N LEU A 186 -57.86 -36.75 -25.13
CA LEU A 186 -58.99 -36.82 -24.19
C LEU A 186 -60.33 -36.61 -24.90
N GLU A 187 -60.40 -35.70 -25.87
CA GLU A 187 -61.61 -35.49 -26.68
C GLU A 187 -61.95 -36.71 -27.55
N GLN A 188 -60.96 -37.33 -28.19
CA GLN A 188 -61.16 -38.51 -29.02
C GLN A 188 -61.64 -39.72 -28.21
N GLY A 189 -61.05 -39.98 -27.04
CA GLY A 189 -61.49 -41.07 -26.15
C GLY A 189 -62.91 -40.88 -25.59
N SER A 190 -63.41 -39.64 -25.50
CA SER A 190 -64.80 -39.36 -25.12
C SER A 190 -65.79 -39.75 -26.23
N GLN A 191 -65.45 -39.52 -27.49
CA GLN A 191 -66.30 -39.89 -28.63
C GLN A 191 -66.40 -41.40 -28.85
N GLU A 192 -65.29 -42.13 -28.73
CA GLU A 192 -65.28 -43.59 -28.88
C GLU A 192 -66.14 -44.28 -27.81
N ARG A 193 -66.01 -43.83 -26.54
CA ARG A 193 -66.82 -44.35 -25.42
C ARG A 193 -68.32 -44.06 -25.60
N GLN A 194 -68.70 -42.96 -26.25
CA GLN A 194 -70.11 -42.63 -26.49
C GLN A 194 -70.77 -43.52 -27.55
N GLY A 195 -70.01 -44.06 -28.51
CA GLY A 195 -70.51 -45.03 -29.49
C GLY A 195 -70.73 -46.40 -28.87
N GLU A 196 -69.77 -46.87 -28.07
CA GLU A 196 -69.84 -48.16 -27.35
C GLU A 196 -71.09 -48.27 -26.46
N VAL A 197 -71.42 -47.20 -25.74
CA VAL A 197 -72.60 -47.18 -24.86
C VAL A 197 -73.90 -47.32 -25.67
N PHE A 198 -73.95 -46.80 -26.89
CA PHE A 198 -75.15 -46.84 -27.73
C PHE A 198 -75.40 -48.25 -28.31
N GLU A 199 -74.33 -48.93 -28.71
CA GLU A 199 -74.39 -50.33 -29.16
C GLU A 199 -74.84 -51.26 -28.01
N GLN A 200 -74.30 -51.07 -26.80
CA GLN A 200 -74.71 -51.83 -25.62
C GLN A 200 -76.19 -51.62 -25.27
N ASP A 201 -76.67 -50.39 -25.35
CA ASP A 201 -78.06 -50.04 -25.05
C ASP A 201 -79.06 -50.69 -26.04
N LEU A 202 -78.68 -50.79 -27.33
CA LEU A 202 -79.47 -51.53 -28.32
C LEU A 202 -79.53 -53.03 -28.02
N GLU A 203 -78.39 -53.65 -27.66
CA GLU A 203 -78.35 -55.07 -27.29
C GLU A 203 -79.23 -55.37 -26.08
N GLU A 204 -79.16 -54.53 -25.04
CA GLU A 204 -79.99 -54.66 -23.84
C GLU A 204 -81.49 -54.54 -24.17
N ARG A 205 -81.87 -53.56 -25.01
CA ARG A 205 -83.26 -53.38 -25.45
C ARG A 205 -83.79 -54.59 -26.22
N LEU A 206 -83.03 -55.13 -27.17
CA LEU A 206 -83.45 -56.28 -27.97
C LEU A 206 -83.64 -57.54 -27.10
N ASN A 207 -82.73 -57.80 -26.16
CA ASN A 207 -82.87 -58.90 -25.21
C ASN A 207 -84.12 -58.77 -24.32
N MET A 208 -84.49 -57.54 -23.94
CA MET A 208 -85.66 -57.28 -23.11
C MET A 208 -86.98 -57.45 -23.88
N VAL A 209 -87.05 -56.97 -25.13
CA VAL A 209 -88.28 -57.00 -25.95
C VAL A 209 -88.51 -58.38 -26.58
N PHE A 210 -87.44 -59.11 -26.93
CA PHE A 210 -87.52 -60.43 -27.56
C PHE A 210 -86.79 -61.52 -26.76
N PRO A 211 -87.26 -61.92 -25.57
CA PRO A 211 -86.55 -62.86 -24.70
C PRO A 211 -86.39 -64.29 -25.24
N ILE A 212 -87.19 -64.66 -26.25
CA ILE A 212 -87.16 -65.98 -26.89
C ILE A 212 -86.17 -66.03 -28.07
N ASP A 213 -85.76 -64.87 -28.57
CA ASP A 213 -84.83 -64.77 -29.68
C ASP A 213 -83.38 -64.87 -29.20
N THR A 214 -82.48 -65.24 -30.11
CA THR A 214 -81.04 -65.27 -29.80
C THR A 214 -80.39 -64.01 -30.34
N ILE A 215 -80.02 -63.11 -29.44
CA ILE A 215 -79.32 -61.86 -29.76
C ILE A 215 -77.81 -62.12 -29.71
N ILE A 216 -77.11 -61.91 -30.83
CA ILE A 216 -75.67 -62.15 -30.98
C ILE A 216 -75.00 -60.81 -31.32
N PRO A 217 -74.25 -60.20 -30.38
CA PRO A 217 -73.46 -59.02 -30.68
C PRO A 217 -72.26 -59.39 -31.55
N ILE A 218 -71.98 -58.59 -32.58
CA ILE A 218 -70.79 -58.77 -33.43
C ILE A 218 -69.65 -57.95 -32.83
N SER A 219 -68.59 -58.65 -32.39
CA SER A 219 -67.44 -58.01 -31.72
C SER A 219 -66.63 -57.08 -32.64
N LYS A 220 -66.11 -55.99 -32.05
CA LYS A 220 -65.30 -54.97 -32.74
C LYS A 220 -64.19 -55.54 -33.63
N GLY A 221 -64.19 -55.16 -34.89
CA GLY A 221 -63.16 -55.53 -35.88
C GLY A 221 -63.56 -56.65 -36.84
N GLN A 222 -64.73 -57.28 -36.65
CA GLN A 222 -65.37 -58.12 -37.67
C GLN A 222 -66.22 -57.25 -38.62
N ARG A 223 -66.26 -57.62 -39.90
CA ARG A 223 -67.14 -56.96 -40.89
C ARG A 223 -68.54 -57.53 -40.70
N GLY A 224 -69.50 -56.67 -40.40
CA GLY A 224 -70.89 -57.02 -40.17
C GLY A 224 -71.59 -55.90 -39.41
N ALA A 225 -72.90 -56.00 -39.25
CA ALA A 225 -73.65 -55.03 -38.47
C ALA A 225 -73.40 -55.17 -36.96
N ASP A 226 -73.92 -54.25 -36.17
CA ASP A 226 -73.67 -54.23 -34.72
C ASP A 226 -74.27 -55.46 -33.98
N VAL A 227 -75.49 -55.88 -34.33
CA VAL A 227 -76.18 -57.02 -33.66
C VAL A 227 -76.93 -57.90 -34.67
N VAL A 228 -76.88 -59.22 -34.48
CA VAL A 228 -77.69 -60.20 -35.22
C VAL A 228 -78.73 -60.81 -34.28
N GLN A 229 -80.00 -60.65 -34.61
CA GLN A 229 -81.11 -61.32 -33.93
C GLN A 229 -81.56 -62.54 -34.73
N VAL A 230 -81.49 -63.73 -34.12
CA VAL A 230 -82.07 -64.95 -34.68
C VAL A 230 -83.46 -65.13 -34.07
N VAL A 231 -84.49 -65.01 -34.90
CA VAL A 231 -85.89 -65.08 -34.48
C VAL A 231 -86.28 -66.52 -34.25
N ASN A 232 -86.74 -66.85 -33.05
CA ASN A 232 -87.15 -68.20 -32.66
C ASN A 232 -88.64 -68.24 -32.32
N GLU A 233 -89.36 -69.22 -32.87
CA GLU A 233 -90.74 -69.49 -32.50
C GLU A 233 -90.89 -70.97 -32.14
N ASN A 234 -91.35 -71.26 -30.92
CA ASN A 234 -91.54 -72.63 -30.41
C ASN A 234 -90.31 -73.55 -30.59
N GLY A 235 -89.10 -72.99 -30.53
CA GLY A 235 -87.84 -73.72 -30.69
C GLY A 235 -87.37 -73.93 -32.13
N TYR A 236 -88.08 -73.37 -33.13
CA TYR A 236 -87.64 -73.33 -34.52
C TYR A 236 -87.12 -71.94 -34.90
N ILE A 237 -86.05 -71.91 -35.69
CA ILE A 237 -85.49 -70.68 -36.25
C ILE A 237 -86.37 -70.24 -37.42
N CYS A 238 -86.98 -69.06 -37.29
CA CYS A 238 -87.91 -68.49 -38.28
C CYS A 238 -87.23 -67.50 -39.23
N GLY A 239 -86.10 -66.92 -38.84
CA GLY A 239 -85.34 -66.00 -39.67
C GLY A 239 -84.25 -65.26 -38.89
N LYS A 240 -83.56 -64.36 -39.58
CA LYS A 240 -82.52 -63.50 -39.00
C LYS A 240 -82.78 -62.04 -39.33
N ILE A 241 -82.66 -61.19 -38.30
CA ILE A 241 -82.70 -59.73 -38.41
C ILE A 241 -81.32 -59.19 -38.08
N LEU A 242 -80.82 -58.33 -38.95
CA LEU A 242 -79.54 -57.65 -38.80
C LEU A 242 -79.79 -56.21 -38.31
N TRP A 243 -79.19 -55.82 -37.20
CA TRP A 243 -79.37 -54.52 -36.58
C TRP A 243 -78.07 -53.72 -36.61
N GLU A 244 -78.17 -52.47 -37.03
CA GLU A 244 -77.08 -51.50 -37.06
C GLU A 244 -77.46 -50.27 -36.23
N ALA A 245 -76.70 -49.98 -35.18
CA ALA A 245 -76.84 -48.79 -34.36
C ALA A 245 -75.96 -47.66 -34.89
N LYS A 246 -76.52 -46.48 -35.14
CA LYS A 246 -75.76 -45.31 -35.56
C LYS A 246 -76.10 -44.09 -34.73
N ARG A 247 -75.15 -43.68 -33.88
CA ARG A 247 -75.22 -42.41 -33.18
C ARG A 247 -74.42 -41.34 -33.92
N THR A 248 -75.12 -40.37 -34.48
CA THR A 248 -74.56 -39.34 -35.36
C THR A 248 -75.38 -38.06 -35.32
N LYS A 249 -74.82 -36.96 -35.84
CA LYS A 249 -75.58 -35.72 -36.08
C LYS A 249 -76.21 -35.67 -37.47
N ASN A 250 -75.62 -36.36 -38.43
CA ASN A 250 -76.03 -36.30 -39.84
C ASN A 250 -76.17 -37.72 -40.39
N TRP A 251 -77.30 -38.00 -41.03
CA TRP A 251 -77.55 -39.26 -41.73
C TRP A 251 -76.62 -39.44 -42.95
N SER A 252 -76.18 -40.67 -43.22
CA SER A 252 -75.43 -41.02 -44.44
C SER A 252 -76.06 -42.20 -45.16
N ASN A 253 -76.41 -41.98 -46.44
CA ASN A 253 -76.98 -43.04 -47.29
C ASN A 253 -76.00 -44.21 -47.53
N ASN A 254 -74.71 -44.01 -47.32
CA ASN A 254 -73.70 -45.08 -47.43
C ASN A 254 -73.91 -46.19 -46.39
N TRP A 255 -74.64 -45.94 -45.28
CA TRP A 255 -74.96 -46.97 -44.29
C TRP A 255 -75.92 -48.01 -44.86
N ILE A 256 -76.86 -47.58 -45.71
CA ILE A 256 -77.81 -48.47 -46.38
C ILE A 256 -77.05 -49.42 -47.32
N GLU A 257 -76.10 -48.88 -48.11
CA GLU A 257 -75.31 -49.67 -49.05
C GLU A 257 -74.44 -50.73 -48.34
N LYS A 258 -73.82 -50.35 -47.22
CA LYS A 258 -73.01 -51.27 -46.41
C LYS A 258 -73.85 -52.33 -45.73
N LEU A 259 -74.92 -51.93 -45.04
CA LEU A 259 -75.77 -52.87 -44.33
C LEU A 259 -76.44 -53.86 -45.28
N ARG A 260 -76.76 -53.45 -46.51
CA ARG A 260 -77.25 -54.37 -47.54
C ARG A 260 -76.20 -55.43 -47.92
N GLN A 261 -74.93 -55.06 -48.03
CA GLN A 261 -73.85 -56.03 -48.27
C GLN A 261 -73.71 -56.98 -47.08
N ASP A 262 -73.78 -56.45 -45.86
CA ASP A 262 -73.70 -57.25 -44.64
C ASP A 262 -74.91 -58.19 -44.47
N GLN A 263 -76.11 -57.73 -44.84
CA GLN A 263 -77.32 -58.55 -44.90
C GLN A 263 -77.15 -59.74 -45.83
N GLN A 264 -76.53 -59.54 -47.01
CA GLN A 264 -76.24 -60.62 -47.96
C GLN A 264 -75.19 -61.60 -47.43
N ASN A 265 -74.13 -61.08 -46.78
CA ASN A 265 -73.06 -61.89 -46.22
C ASN A 265 -73.55 -62.78 -45.07
N GLU A 266 -74.33 -62.21 -44.14
CA GLU A 266 -74.90 -62.91 -42.98
C GLU A 266 -76.14 -63.74 -43.31
N LYS A 267 -76.64 -63.61 -44.55
CA LYS A 267 -77.90 -64.21 -45.04
C LYS A 267 -79.06 -63.86 -44.11
N ALA A 268 -79.15 -62.59 -43.73
CA ALA A 268 -80.24 -62.07 -42.91
C ALA A 268 -81.47 -61.74 -43.77
N ASP A 269 -82.65 -62.12 -43.29
CA ASP A 269 -83.92 -61.92 -43.98
C ASP A 269 -84.33 -60.45 -43.94
N ILE A 270 -84.05 -59.78 -42.83
CA ILE A 270 -84.36 -58.36 -42.60
C ILE A 270 -83.10 -57.65 -42.10
N ALA A 271 -82.93 -56.39 -42.48
CA ALA A 271 -81.90 -55.52 -41.95
C ALA A 271 -82.49 -54.17 -41.54
N ILE A 272 -82.07 -53.67 -40.38
CA ILE A 272 -82.62 -52.52 -39.69
C ILE A 272 -81.48 -51.60 -39.23
N ILE A 273 -81.60 -50.30 -39.48
CA ILE A 273 -80.74 -49.26 -38.94
C ILE A 273 -81.51 -48.51 -37.86
N VAL A 274 -80.97 -48.49 -36.65
CA VAL A 274 -81.45 -47.67 -35.52
C VAL A 274 -80.54 -46.45 -35.43
N SER A 275 -81.09 -45.25 -35.59
CA SER A 275 -80.30 -44.03 -35.62
C SER A 275 -81.00 -42.83 -35.01
N ASN A 276 -80.26 -42.02 -34.25
CA ASN A 276 -80.78 -40.77 -33.68
C ASN A 276 -80.87 -39.61 -34.70
N ALA A 277 -80.35 -39.80 -35.91
CA ALA A 277 -80.52 -38.88 -37.03
C ALA A 277 -81.14 -39.66 -38.20
N LEU A 278 -82.27 -39.21 -38.72
CA LEU A 278 -83.02 -39.90 -39.78
C LEU A 278 -82.81 -39.22 -41.16
N PRO A 279 -83.02 -39.94 -42.27
CA PRO A 279 -83.08 -39.33 -43.60
C PRO A 279 -84.29 -38.41 -43.72
N LYS A 280 -84.23 -37.41 -44.61
CA LYS A 280 -85.26 -36.35 -44.74
C LYS A 280 -86.68 -36.87 -45.05
N ASP A 281 -86.79 -38.11 -45.51
CA ASP A 281 -88.05 -38.71 -45.98
C ASP A 281 -88.62 -39.74 -44.98
N ILE A 282 -88.01 -39.91 -43.80
CA ILE A 282 -88.49 -40.80 -42.71
C ILE A 282 -88.60 -40.00 -41.41
N ASP A 283 -89.80 -39.93 -40.84
CA ASP A 283 -90.05 -39.23 -39.59
C ASP A 283 -89.82 -40.09 -38.34
N SER A 284 -90.05 -41.39 -38.41
CA SER A 284 -89.86 -42.34 -37.29
C SER A 284 -89.46 -43.72 -37.79
N PHE A 285 -90.33 -44.39 -38.54
CA PHE A 285 -90.07 -45.71 -39.11
C PHE A 285 -90.36 -45.73 -40.62
N GLY A 286 -89.44 -46.29 -41.41
CA GLY A 286 -89.62 -46.41 -42.84
C GLY A 286 -88.66 -47.41 -43.49
N GLN A 287 -88.91 -47.71 -44.76
CA GLN A 287 -88.03 -48.59 -45.54
C GLN A 287 -87.41 -47.80 -46.68
N ILE A 288 -86.09 -47.82 -46.77
CA ILE A 288 -85.36 -47.30 -47.92
C ILE A 288 -84.61 -48.47 -48.52
N ASP A 289 -84.90 -48.75 -49.79
CA ASP A 289 -84.00 -49.57 -50.59
C ASP A 289 -83.85 -51.02 -50.04
N GLY A 290 -84.91 -51.52 -49.40
CA GLY A 290 -85.00 -52.85 -48.77
C GLY A 290 -84.59 -52.88 -47.28
N ILE A 291 -83.96 -51.83 -46.77
CA ILE A 291 -83.49 -51.71 -45.38
C ILE A 291 -84.49 -50.89 -44.57
N TRP A 292 -84.82 -51.36 -43.37
CA TRP A 292 -85.65 -50.60 -42.45
C TRP A 292 -84.80 -49.59 -41.68
N VAL A 293 -85.37 -48.43 -41.44
CA VAL A 293 -84.73 -47.37 -40.67
C VAL A 293 -85.72 -46.93 -39.61
N THR A 294 -85.24 -46.88 -38.37
CA THR A 294 -86.00 -46.43 -37.21
C THR A 294 -85.18 -45.45 -36.38
N ASP A 295 -85.87 -44.56 -35.68
CA ASP A 295 -85.29 -43.86 -34.55
C ASP A 295 -85.07 -44.82 -33.37
N ASP A 296 -84.18 -44.40 -32.46
CA ASP A 296 -83.87 -45.09 -31.21
C ASP A 296 -84.95 -44.87 -30.14
#